data_AF-A0A9R1IBW7-F1
#
_entry.id   AF-A0A9R1IBW7-F1
#
_cell.length_a   1.000
_cell.length_b   1.000
_cell.length_c   1.000
_cell.angle_alpha   90.00
_cell.angle_beta   90.00
_cell.angle_gamma   90.00
#
_symmetry.space_group_name_H-M   'P 1'
#
loop_
_entity.id
_entity.type
_entity.pdbx_description
1 polymer ?
#
loop_
_entity_poly.entity_id
_entity_poly.type
_entity_poly.pdbx_seq_one_letter_code
_entity_poly.pdbx_strand_id
1 'polypeptide(L)'
;MSSSSSAPARRRGPLRGVVFDMDGTLTVPVIDFPAMYREVLGGEAAYAAAREAGGGAVDILHCIEAWGPDEQRRAYEAIARFERDGLDCLQIMPGAAELCGFLDARQIRRGLITRNVKGAVDLFHQRFGIVCGKRAGAFTCLLDETGRYAPHDSLPEDVKPDFMVSSLPQVLSVLEEHFDLAPVSVAESRI
;
A
#
# COMPACT_ATOMS: atom_id res chain seq x y z
N MET A 1 32.37 28.69 -23.09
CA MET A 1 31.08 28.05 -23.43
C MET A 1 31.20 26.59 -23.07
N SER A 2 30.77 26.21 -21.87
CA SER A 2 30.85 24.83 -21.38
C SER A 2 29.51 24.15 -21.65
N SER A 3 29.51 23.20 -22.58
CA SER A 3 28.35 22.40 -22.96
C SER A 3 28.00 21.42 -21.82
N SER A 4 26.87 21.64 -21.16
CA SER A 4 26.26 20.65 -20.27
C SER A 4 25.68 19.51 -21.13
N SER A 5 26.29 18.33 -21.11
CA SER A 5 25.66 17.14 -21.69
C SER A 5 24.52 16.71 -20.76
N SER A 6 23.27 16.86 -21.20
CA SER A 6 22.13 16.24 -20.54
C SER A 6 22.25 14.72 -20.64
N ALA A 7 22.04 14.02 -19.54
CA ALA A 7 21.92 12.57 -19.55
C ALA A 7 20.78 12.17 -20.51
N PRO A 8 20.93 11.08 -21.29
CA PRO A 8 19.87 10.66 -22.20
C PRO A 8 18.60 10.38 -21.41
N ALA A 9 17.50 11.02 -21.78
CA ALA A 9 16.19 10.78 -21.19
C ALA A 9 15.88 9.29 -21.27
N ARG A 10 15.68 8.62 -20.11
CA ARG A 10 15.19 7.24 -20.07
C ARG A 10 13.93 7.19 -20.95
N ARG A 11 13.94 6.33 -21.97
CA ARG A 11 12.75 6.10 -22.79
C ARG A 11 11.63 5.65 -21.86
N ARG A 12 10.55 6.42 -21.80
CA ARG A 12 9.38 6.13 -20.98
C ARG A 12 8.65 4.95 -21.60
N GLY A 13 8.41 3.91 -20.83
CA GLY A 13 7.61 2.76 -21.26
C GLY A 13 6.11 3.06 -21.12
N PRO A 14 5.24 2.36 -21.87
CA PRO A 14 3.81 2.52 -21.78
C PRO A 14 3.27 2.06 -20.41
N LEU A 15 2.41 2.87 -19.80
CA LEU A 15 1.70 2.49 -18.57
C LEU A 15 0.50 1.60 -18.90
N ARG A 16 0.50 0.36 -18.38
CA ARG A 16 -0.57 -0.62 -18.67
C ARG A 16 -1.76 -0.55 -17.72
N GLY A 17 -1.58 0.06 -16.56
CA GLY A 17 -2.58 0.19 -15.51
C GLY A 17 -1.94 0.59 -14.19
N VAL A 18 -2.78 0.99 -13.23
CA VAL A 18 -2.39 1.34 -11.86
C VAL A 18 -3.14 0.43 -10.90
N VAL A 19 -2.48 -0.06 -9.86
CA VAL A 19 -3.14 -0.82 -8.79
C VAL A 19 -3.01 -0.01 -7.51
N PHE A 20 -4.13 0.16 -6.82
CA PHE A 20 -4.21 0.92 -5.57
C PHE A 20 -4.45 0.00 -4.39
N ASP A 21 -3.85 0.35 -3.26
CA ASP A 21 -4.38 -0.01 -1.94
C ASP A 21 -5.62 0.83 -1.62
N MET A 22 -6.37 0.45 -0.59
CA MET A 22 -7.56 1.18 -0.15
C MET A 22 -7.24 2.10 1.04
N ASP A 23 -6.97 1.51 2.20
CA ASP A 23 -6.89 2.23 3.47
C ASP A 23 -5.59 3.01 3.60
N GLY A 24 -5.68 4.34 3.75
CA GLY A 24 -4.51 5.22 3.72
C GLY A 24 -4.00 5.49 2.31
N THR A 25 -4.72 5.08 1.28
CA THR A 25 -4.43 5.40 -0.12
C THR A 25 -5.64 6.06 -0.79
N LEU A 26 -6.73 5.32 -1.02
CA LEU A 26 -7.97 5.86 -1.62
C LEU A 26 -8.96 6.36 -0.56
N THR A 27 -8.85 5.86 0.66
CA THR A 27 -9.64 6.30 1.81
C THR A 27 -8.72 6.87 2.88
N VAL A 28 -9.20 7.89 3.59
CA VAL A 28 -8.54 8.33 4.82
C VAL A 28 -8.63 7.17 5.82
N PRO A 29 -7.55 6.81 6.55
CA PRO A 29 -7.64 5.79 7.58
C PRO A 29 -8.60 6.24 8.68
N VAL A 30 -9.72 5.51 8.82
CA VAL A 30 -10.79 5.84 9.78
C VAL A 30 -10.79 4.92 11.00
N ILE A 31 -10.18 3.75 10.88
CA ILE A 31 -10.02 2.82 12.01
C ILE A 31 -8.83 3.27 12.85
N ASP A 32 -9.09 3.53 14.14
CA ASP A 32 -8.03 3.72 15.14
C ASP A 32 -7.41 2.36 15.49
N PHE A 33 -6.50 1.88 14.62
CA PHE A 33 -5.78 0.63 14.84
C PHE A 33 -5.05 0.59 16.18
N PRO A 34 -4.36 1.64 16.65
CA PRO A 34 -3.79 1.67 18.01
C PRO A 34 -4.82 1.41 19.11
N ALA A 35 -6.00 2.05 19.08
CA ALA A 35 -7.05 1.79 20.06
C ALA A 35 -7.59 0.35 19.96
N MET A 36 -7.84 -0.13 18.73
CA MET A 36 -8.26 -1.50 18.49
C MET A 36 -7.26 -2.52 19.03
N TYR A 37 -5.97 -2.33 18.77
CA TYR A 37 -4.92 -3.24 19.25
C TYR A 37 -4.81 -3.25 20.76
N ARG A 38 -4.92 -2.10 21.43
CA ARG A 38 -4.94 -2.06 22.91
C ARG A 38 -6.13 -2.79 23.47
N GLU A 39 -7.32 -2.61 22.90
CA GLU A 39 -8.51 -3.31 23.39
C GLU A 39 -8.38 -4.81 23.20
N VAL A 40 -7.98 -5.26 22.01
CA VAL A 40 -7.83 -6.68 21.69
C VAL A 40 -6.75 -7.33 22.57
N LEU A 41 -5.59 -6.69 22.70
CA LEU A 41 -4.43 -7.24 23.43
C LEU A 41 -4.53 -7.06 24.94
N GLY A 42 -5.49 -6.29 25.46
CA GLY A 42 -5.69 -6.09 26.89
C GLY A 42 -4.88 -4.95 27.51
N GLY A 43 -4.52 -3.92 26.74
CA GLY A 43 -3.99 -2.65 27.21
C GLY A 43 -2.68 -2.22 26.54
N GLU A 44 -2.18 -1.04 26.94
CA GLU A 44 -0.98 -0.42 26.38
C GLU A 44 0.28 -1.29 26.54
N ALA A 45 0.44 -1.94 27.69
CA ALA A 45 1.61 -2.77 27.95
C ALA A 45 1.69 -3.97 26.99
N ALA A 46 0.56 -4.65 26.77
CA ALA A 46 0.48 -5.79 25.85
C ALA A 46 0.66 -5.34 24.39
N TYR A 47 0.08 -4.20 24.02
CA TYR A 47 0.29 -3.62 22.69
C TYR A 47 1.75 -3.24 22.43
N ALA A 48 2.41 -2.59 23.38
CA ALA A 48 3.82 -2.25 23.27
C ALA A 48 4.70 -3.49 23.11
N ALA A 49 4.46 -4.53 23.90
CA ALA A 49 5.18 -5.80 23.82
C ALA A 49 5.00 -6.50 22.45
N ALA A 50 3.76 -6.54 21.94
CA ALA A 50 3.48 -7.11 20.63
C ALA A 50 4.17 -6.33 19.50
N ARG A 51 4.20 -4.99 19.60
CA ARG A 51 4.85 -4.13 18.60
C ARG A 51 6.37 -4.28 18.60
N GLU A 52 6.97 -4.42 19.79
CA GLU A 52 8.40 -4.70 19.92
C GLU A 52 8.75 -6.07 19.32
N ALA A 53 7.98 -7.11 19.66
CA ALA A 53 8.17 -8.45 19.12
C ALA A 53 8.03 -8.52 17.59
N GLY A 54 7.14 -7.71 17.01
CA GLY A 54 6.92 -7.61 15.56
C GLY A 54 7.81 -6.61 14.84
N GLY A 55 8.89 -6.11 15.47
CA GLY A 55 9.84 -5.19 14.83
C GLY A 55 9.24 -3.83 14.45
N GLY A 56 8.27 -3.35 15.23
CA GLY A 56 7.60 -2.06 15.02
C GLY A 56 6.17 -2.18 14.45
N ALA A 57 5.75 -3.37 14.03
CA ALA A 57 4.39 -3.64 13.53
C ALA A 57 3.68 -4.72 14.38
N VAL A 58 2.35 -4.72 14.35
CA VAL A 58 1.52 -5.75 14.99
C VAL A 58 0.64 -6.41 13.93
N ASP A 59 0.79 -7.72 13.76
CA ASP A 59 -0.17 -8.55 13.03
C ASP A 59 -1.18 -9.10 14.03
N ILE A 60 -2.26 -8.34 14.24
CA ILE A 60 -3.24 -8.65 15.29
C ILE A 60 -3.94 -9.99 15.05
N LEU A 61 -4.17 -10.36 13.79
CA LEU A 61 -4.83 -11.62 13.44
C LEU A 61 -3.94 -12.79 13.80
N HIS A 62 -2.64 -12.69 13.48
CA HIS A 62 -1.67 -13.70 13.89
C HIS A 62 -1.55 -13.82 15.42
N CYS A 63 -1.63 -12.71 16.16
CA CYS A 63 -1.66 -12.77 17.63
C CYS A 63 -2.85 -13.58 18.14
N ILE A 64 -4.04 -13.38 17.55
CA ILE A 64 -5.30 -14.02 17.97
C ILE A 64 -5.32 -15.52 17.62
N GLU A 65 -4.66 -15.95 16.55
CA GLU A 65 -4.65 -17.36 16.09
C GLU A 65 -4.24 -18.36 17.19
N ALA A 66 -3.36 -17.95 18.10
CA ALA A 66 -2.87 -18.80 19.18
C ALA A 66 -3.75 -18.82 20.45
N TRP A 67 -4.80 -18.00 20.52
CA TRP A 67 -5.62 -17.82 21.73
C TRP A 67 -6.71 -18.88 21.90
N GLY A 68 -7.26 -18.97 23.11
CA GLY A 68 -8.40 -19.85 23.38
C GLY A 68 -9.67 -19.39 22.65
N PRO A 69 -10.65 -20.28 22.37
CA PRO A 69 -11.83 -19.93 21.57
C PRO A 69 -12.64 -18.74 22.10
N ASP A 70 -12.74 -18.60 23.42
CA ASP A 70 -13.46 -17.48 24.05
C ASP A 70 -12.71 -16.16 23.93
N GLU A 71 -11.38 -16.19 23.95
CA GLU A 71 -10.52 -15.02 23.76
C GLU A 71 -10.56 -14.57 22.30
N GLN A 72 -10.47 -15.52 21.36
CA GLN A 72 -10.64 -15.25 19.93
C GLN A 72 -11.98 -14.59 19.63
N ARG A 73 -13.08 -15.14 20.18
CA ARG A 73 -14.42 -14.56 20.00
C ARG A 73 -14.47 -13.10 20.46
N ARG A 74 -13.98 -12.81 21.68
CA ARG A 74 -13.92 -11.43 22.19
C ARG A 74 -13.06 -10.52 21.32
N ALA A 75 -11.92 -11.01 20.85
CA ALA A 75 -11.03 -10.26 19.97
C ALA A 75 -11.70 -9.90 18.64
N TYR A 76 -12.35 -10.86 17.98
CA TYR A 76 -13.07 -10.64 16.73
C TYR A 76 -14.30 -9.75 16.92
N GLU A 77 -15.00 -9.83 18.05
CA GLU A 77 -16.09 -8.91 18.39
C GLU A 77 -15.60 -7.47 18.52
N ALA A 78 -14.44 -7.25 19.16
CA ALA A 78 -13.80 -5.94 19.24
C ALA A 78 -13.39 -5.43 17.86
N ILE A 79 -12.67 -6.22 17.06
CA ILE A 79 -12.28 -5.88 15.69
C ILE A 79 -13.49 -5.49 14.85
N ALA A 80 -14.53 -6.34 14.84
CA ALA A 80 -15.73 -6.09 14.06
C ALA A 80 -16.47 -4.83 14.49
N ARG A 81 -16.36 -4.42 15.77
CA ARG A 81 -16.91 -3.15 16.25
C ARG A 81 -16.14 -1.96 15.70
N PHE A 82 -14.81 -1.96 15.81
CA PHE A 82 -13.96 -0.91 15.22
C PHE A 82 -14.13 -0.80 13.70
N GLU A 83 -14.29 -1.94 13.00
CA GLU A 83 -14.58 -1.95 11.56
C GLU A 83 -15.93 -1.30 11.24
N ARG A 84 -16.99 -1.63 12.00
CA ARG A 84 -18.31 -1.01 11.85
C ARG A 84 -18.26 0.50 12.10
N ASP A 85 -17.60 0.93 13.19
CA ASP A 85 -17.46 2.34 13.53
C ASP A 85 -16.66 3.09 12.42
N GLY A 86 -15.68 2.42 11.82
CA GLY A 86 -14.93 2.92 10.67
C GLY A 86 -15.79 3.14 9.41
N LEU A 87 -16.77 2.26 9.14
CA LEU A 87 -17.66 2.41 7.99
C LEU A 87 -18.48 3.70 8.05
N ASP A 88 -18.97 4.07 9.24
CA ASP A 88 -19.75 5.30 9.44
C ASP A 88 -18.90 6.58 9.24
N CYS A 89 -17.59 6.46 9.43
CA CYS A 89 -16.63 7.55 9.30
C CYS A 89 -15.95 7.60 7.93
N LEU A 90 -16.30 6.70 7.00
CA LEU A 90 -15.58 6.50 5.74
C LEU A 90 -15.45 7.81 4.94
N GLN A 91 -14.21 8.17 4.62
CA GLN A 91 -13.88 9.38 3.87
C GLN A 91 -12.93 9.05 2.72
N ILE A 92 -13.17 9.68 1.58
CA ILE A 92 -12.28 9.59 0.40
C ILE A 92 -11.02 10.41 0.65
N MET A 93 -9.87 9.86 0.30
CA MET A 93 -8.59 10.56 0.36
C MET A 93 -8.61 11.79 -0.57
N PRO A 94 -8.18 12.98 -0.10
CA PRO A 94 -8.06 14.14 -0.96
C PRO A 94 -7.24 13.86 -2.24
N GLY A 95 -7.80 14.23 -3.39
CA GLY A 95 -7.20 13.98 -4.71
C GLY A 95 -7.51 12.60 -5.32
N ALA A 96 -8.14 11.67 -4.59
CA ALA A 96 -8.47 10.34 -5.15
C ALA A 96 -9.45 10.42 -6.32
N ALA A 97 -10.50 11.25 -6.21
CA ALA A 97 -11.46 11.45 -7.29
C ALA A 97 -10.82 12.09 -8.53
N GLU A 98 -9.94 13.07 -8.34
CA GLU A 98 -9.20 13.74 -9.41
C GLU A 98 -8.26 12.76 -10.13
N LEU A 99 -7.46 12.01 -9.37
CA LEU A 99 -6.57 10.98 -9.92
C LEU A 99 -7.36 9.92 -10.70
N CYS A 100 -8.48 9.46 -10.13
CA CYS A 100 -9.36 8.51 -10.82
C CYS A 100 -9.92 9.08 -12.13
N GLY A 101 -10.40 10.32 -12.12
CA GLY A 101 -10.89 10.99 -13.32
C GLY A 101 -9.80 11.17 -14.38
N PHE A 102 -8.56 11.46 -13.96
CA PHE A 102 -7.41 11.52 -14.84
C PHE A 102 -7.12 10.18 -15.53
N LEU A 103 -7.14 9.07 -14.77
CA LEU A 103 -6.94 7.73 -15.32
C LEU A 103 -8.06 7.35 -16.29
N ASP A 104 -9.32 7.66 -15.96
CA ASP A 104 -10.48 7.42 -16.81
C ASP A 104 -10.37 8.17 -18.14
N ALA A 105 -10.00 9.46 -18.10
CA ALA A 105 -9.85 10.30 -19.29
C ALA A 105 -8.76 9.79 -20.26
N ARG A 106 -7.77 9.04 -19.75
CA ARG A 106 -6.68 8.42 -20.52
C ARG A 106 -6.90 6.92 -20.78
N GLN A 107 -8.05 6.37 -20.37
CA GLN A 107 -8.38 4.94 -20.48
C GLN A 107 -7.34 4.01 -19.81
N ILE A 108 -6.70 4.49 -18.74
CA ILE A 108 -5.74 3.70 -17.97
C ILE A 108 -6.52 2.83 -16.98
N ARG A 109 -6.32 1.51 -17.06
CA ARG A 109 -7.01 0.55 -16.19
C ARG A 109 -6.56 0.72 -14.74
N ARG A 110 -7.49 0.56 -13.81
CA ARG A 110 -7.23 0.56 -12.37
C ARG A 110 -7.69 -0.74 -11.71
N GLY A 111 -6.87 -1.25 -10.79
CA GLY A 111 -7.20 -2.36 -9.90
C GLY A 111 -7.16 -1.90 -8.44
N LEU A 112 -7.87 -2.63 -7.59
CA LEU A 112 -7.81 -2.48 -6.14
C LEU A 112 -7.21 -3.77 -5.55
N ILE A 113 -6.13 -3.64 -4.78
CA ILE A 113 -5.52 -4.74 -4.03
C ILE A 113 -5.24 -4.22 -2.64
N THR A 114 -5.87 -4.82 -1.64
CA THR A 114 -5.64 -4.52 -0.23
C THR A 114 -4.83 -5.64 0.43
N ARG A 115 -4.41 -5.43 1.69
CA ARG A 115 -3.49 -6.32 2.41
C ARG A 115 -3.91 -7.79 2.39
N ASN A 116 -2.90 -8.64 2.28
CA ASN A 116 -2.95 -10.05 2.64
C ASN A 116 -2.08 -10.26 3.89
N VAL A 117 -2.21 -11.40 4.57
CA VAL A 117 -1.39 -11.75 5.73
C VAL A 117 0.05 -12.00 5.28
N LYS A 118 1.02 -11.33 5.89
CA LYS A 118 2.44 -11.38 5.48
C LYS A 118 2.97 -12.82 5.46
N GLY A 119 2.66 -13.61 6.49
CA GLY A 119 3.10 -15.00 6.58
C GLY A 119 2.60 -15.86 5.41
N ALA A 120 1.37 -15.64 4.95
CA ALA A 120 0.82 -16.36 3.80
C ALA A 120 1.54 -15.97 2.49
N VAL A 121 1.87 -14.69 2.33
CA VAL A 121 2.62 -14.18 1.17
C VAL A 121 4.06 -14.70 1.17
N ASP A 122 4.74 -14.66 2.32
CA ASP A 122 6.10 -15.19 2.48
C ASP A 122 6.14 -16.69 2.12
N LEU A 123 5.18 -17.47 2.66
CA LEU A 123 5.05 -18.89 2.37
C LEU A 123 4.77 -19.13 0.88
N PHE A 124 3.91 -18.34 0.24
CA PHE A 124 3.63 -18.44 -1.19
C PHE A 124 4.90 -18.23 -2.02
N HIS A 125 5.66 -17.17 -1.75
CA HIS A 125 6.93 -16.89 -2.43
C HIS A 125 7.95 -18.01 -2.23
N GLN A 126 8.11 -18.50 -1.00
CA GLN A 126 9.05 -19.57 -0.68
C GLN A 126 8.65 -20.90 -1.32
N ARG A 127 7.37 -21.26 -1.25
CA ARG A 127 6.86 -22.56 -1.69
C ARG A 127 6.81 -22.69 -3.20
N PHE A 128 6.48 -21.62 -3.91
CA PHE A 128 6.26 -21.67 -5.36
C PHE A 128 7.33 -20.93 -6.17
N GLY A 129 8.23 -20.17 -5.54
CA GLY A 129 9.26 -19.40 -6.25
C GLY A 129 8.69 -18.28 -7.14
N ILE A 130 7.39 -18.00 -7.05
CA ILE A 130 6.71 -16.97 -7.82
C ILE A 130 6.90 -15.64 -7.09
N VAL A 131 7.46 -14.63 -7.75
CA VAL A 131 7.66 -13.29 -7.19
C VAL A 131 6.56 -12.33 -7.67
N CYS A 132 6.26 -11.31 -6.87
CA CYS A 132 5.24 -10.29 -7.18
C CYS A 132 5.77 -8.87 -6.93
N GLY A 133 4.98 -7.86 -7.30
CA GLY A 133 5.30 -6.45 -7.06
C GLY A 133 6.58 -6.01 -7.77
N LYS A 134 7.43 -5.25 -7.07
CA LYS A 134 8.70 -4.73 -7.61
C LYS A 134 9.62 -5.81 -8.16
N ARG A 135 9.71 -6.94 -7.48
CA ARG A 135 10.52 -8.10 -7.91
C ARG A 135 10.00 -8.75 -9.20
N ALA A 136 8.72 -8.54 -9.54
CA ALA A 136 8.13 -8.98 -10.80
C ALA A 136 8.15 -7.90 -11.89
N GLY A 137 8.77 -6.74 -11.64
CA GLY A 137 8.89 -5.63 -12.59
C GLY A 137 7.80 -4.57 -12.51
N ALA A 138 6.94 -4.60 -11.48
CA ALA A 138 6.02 -3.48 -11.23
C ALA A 138 6.78 -2.28 -10.66
N PHE A 139 6.38 -1.07 -11.06
CA PHE A 139 6.81 0.13 -10.35
C PHE A 139 5.96 0.33 -9.10
N THR A 140 6.59 0.79 -8.04
CA THR A 140 5.96 1.02 -6.74
C THR A 140 6.00 2.51 -6.38
N CYS A 141 4.88 3.04 -5.94
CA CYS A 141 4.76 4.42 -5.47
C CYS A 141 4.20 4.39 -4.05
N LEU A 142 4.95 4.92 -3.08
CA LEU A 142 4.53 5.04 -1.69
C LEU A 142 3.90 6.40 -1.45
N LEU A 143 2.66 6.43 -0.97
CA LEU A 143 2.03 7.63 -0.41
C LEU A 143 2.39 7.74 1.07
N ASP A 144 3.13 8.78 1.44
CA ASP A 144 3.48 9.08 2.82
C ASP A 144 3.27 10.57 3.13
N GLU A 145 2.07 10.89 3.61
CA GLU A 145 1.66 12.26 3.95
C GLU A 145 2.39 12.81 5.18
N THR A 146 2.84 11.93 6.08
CA THR A 146 3.32 12.31 7.42
C THR A 146 4.79 11.99 7.69
N GLY A 147 5.47 11.35 6.73
CA GLY A 147 6.81 10.82 6.94
C GLY A 147 6.82 9.61 7.87
N ARG A 148 5.69 8.90 8.00
CA ARG A 148 5.52 7.76 8.91
C ARG A 148 6.49 6.63 8.61
N TYR A 149 6.87 6.48 7.35
CA TYR A 149 7.65 5.35 6.86
C TYR A 149 9.15 5.68 6.72
N ALA A 150 9.56 6.90 7.09
CA ALA A 150 10.96 7.32 7.07
C ALA A 150 11.76 6.76 8.27
N PRO A 151 13.09 6.58 8.16
CA PRO A 151 13.93 6.80 6.98
C PRO A 151 13.95 5.58 6.04
N HIS A 152 13.96 5.83 4.73
CA HIS A 152 13.94 4.78 3.70
C HIS A 152 15.33 4.31 3.29
N ASP A 153 16.38 5.03 3.68
CA ASP A 153 17.76 4.71 3.29
C ASP A 153 18.31 3.46 3.97
N SER A 154 17.63 2.99 5.02
CA SER A 154 17.93 1.72 5.70
C SER A 154 17.20 0.53 5.09
N LEU A 155 16.27 0.75 4.15
CA LEU A 155 15.52 -0.35 3.51
C LEU A 155 16.37 -1.04 2.43
N PRO A 156 16.26 -2.37 2.29
CA PRO A 156 16.82 -3.07 1.14
C PRO A 156 16.32 -2.49 -0.19
N GLU A 157 17.18 -2.45 -1.21
CA GLU A 157 16.86 -1.87 -2.53
C GLU A 157 15.65 -2.52 -3.22
N ASP A 158 15.43 -3.82 -3.00
CA ASP A 158 14.28 -4.55 -3.54
C ASP A 158 12.96 -4.24 -2.83
N VAL A 159 13.03 -3.59 -1.65
CA VAL A 159 11.89 -3.16 -0.84
C VAL A 159 11.65 -1.65 -0.97
N LYS A 160 12.69 -0.87 -1.30
CA LYS A 160 12.59 0.59 -1.46
C LYS A 160 11.60 0.93 -2.59
N PRO A 161 10.64 1.84 -2.39
CA PRO A 161 9.71 2.23 -3.45
C PRO A 161 10.45 2.95 -4.59
N ASP A 162 9.92 2.87 -5.80
CA ASP A 162 10.49 3.57 -6.97
C ASP A 162 10.16 5.07 -6.93
N PHE A 163 8.98 5.40 -6.41
CA PHE A 163 8.48 6.77 -6.24
C PHE A 163 7.93 6.95 -4.83
N MET A 164 8.04 8.17 -4.32
CA MET A 164 7.40 8.57 -3.09
C MET A 164 6.68 9.89 -3.32
N VAL A 165 5.48 9.98 -2.78
CA VAL A 165 4.63 11.17 -2.87
C VAL A 165 4.04 11.48 -1.51
N SER A 166 3.81 12.76 -1.23
CA SER A 166 3.11 13.19 -0.02
C SER A 166 1.63 13.50 -0.25
N SER A 167 1.13 13.32 -1.47
CA SER A 167 -0.28 13.49 -1.81
C SER A 167 -0.65 12.77 -3.11
N LEU A 168 -1.93 12.41 -3.29
CA LEU A 168 -2.40 11.78 -4.53
C LEU A 168 -2.23 12.68 -5.77
N PRO A 169 -2.36 14.02 -5.71
CA PRO A 169 -2.06 14.87 -6.85
C PRO A 169 -0.64 14.72 -7.41
N GLN A 170 0.36 14.47 -6.56
CA GLN A 170 1.73 14.25 -7.01
C GLN A 170 1.89 12.93 -7.79
N VAL A 171 0.98 11.97 -7.62
CA VAL A 171 0.96 10.75 -8.45
C VAL A 171 0.74 11.13 -9.91
N LEU A 172 -0.09 12.13 -10.22
CA LEU A 172 -0.28 12.58 -11.61
C LEU A 172 1.05 13.03 -12.21
N SER A 173 1.83 13.85 -11.48
CA SER A 173 3.16 14.28 -11.91
C SER A 173 4.09 13.08 -12.15
N VAL A 174 4.09 12.10 -11.25
CA VAL A 174 4.88 10.87 -11.43
C VAL A 174 4.47 10.12 -12.70
N LEU A 175 3.17 9.95 -12.94
CA LEU A 175 2.67 9.27 -14.13
C LEU A 175 3.08 10.01 -15.41
N GLU A 176 2.89 11.33 -15.43
CA GLU A 176 3.21 12.19 -16.55
C GLU A 176 4.70 12.39 -16.77
N GLU A 177 5.56 12.19 -15.76
CA GLU A 177 7.02 12.39 -15.83
C GLU A 177 7.82 11.10 -16.07
N HIS A 178 7.22 9.94 -15.86
CA HIS A 178 7.97 8.68 -15.92
C HIS A 178 7.41 7.66 -16.89
N PHE A 179 6.18 7.84 -17.36
CA PHE A 179 5.52 6.87 -18.24
C PHE A 179 4.99 7.49 -19.52
N ASP A 180 4.82 6.65 -20.53
CA ASP A 180 4.02 6.97 -21.71
C ASP A 180 2.56 6.62 -21.38
N LEU A 181 1.69 7.62 -21.50
CA LEU A 181 0.27 7.54 -21.14
C LEU A 181 -0.62 7.40 -22.38
N ALA A 182 -0.04 7.19 -23.56
CA ALA A 182 -0.79 6.86 -24.76
C ALA A 182 -1.62 5.58 -24.55
N PRO A 183 -2.85 5.51 -25.08
CA PRO A 183 -3.66 4.30 -24.99
C PRO A 183 -2.90 3.11 -25.56
N VAL A 184 -2.77 2.08 -24.73
CA VAL A 184 -2.16 0.82 -25.14
C VAL A 184 -3.07 0.17 -26.18
N SER A 185 -2.57 -0.01 -27.40
CA SER A 185 -3.36 -0.66 -28.46
C SER A 185 -3.72 -2.09 -28.05
N VAL A 186 -4.96 -2.49 -28.33
CA VAL A 186 -5.49 -3.84 -28.01
C VAL A 186 -4.65 -4.95 -28.69
N ALA A 187 -3.97 -4.65 -29.80
CA ALA A 187 -3.08 -5.58 -30.49
C ALA A 187 -1.83 -5.97 -29.67
N GLU A 188 -1.35 -5.08 -28.80
CA GLU A 188 -0.20 -5.35 -27.91
C GLU A 188 -0.62 -5.93 -26.56
N SER A 189 -1.92 -6.06 -26.28
CA SER A 189 -2.45 -6.46 -24.97
C SER A 189 -2.57 -7.98 -24.79
N ARG A 190 -2.03 -8.80 -25.70
CA ARG A 190 -2.01 -10.25 -25.52
C ARG A 190 -0.88 -10.62 -24.55
N ILE A 191 -1.27 -10.93 -23.32
CA ILE A 191 -0.51 -11.75 -22.37
C ILE A 191 -0.54 -13.19 -22.88
#